data_AF-A0A2A9E565-F1
#
_entry.id   AF-A0A2A9E565-F1
#
_cell.length_a   1.000
_cell.length_b   1.000
_cell.length_c   1.000
_cell.angle_alpha   90.00
_cell.angle_beta   90.00
_cell.angle_gamma   90.00
#
_symmetry.space_group_name_H-M   'P 1'
#
loop_
_entity.id
_entity.type
_entity.pdbx_description
1 polymer ?
#
loop_
_entity_poly.entity_id
_entity_poly.type
_entity_poly.pdbx_seq_one_letter_code
_entity_poly.pdbx_strand_id
1 'polypeptide(L)'
;MAAEHPIRRTLTARETAQRMGISPRTVRNIIAEPRPQYEARAAQRRELIITLRRTGLTYQQIATQVGMTKGGVATTLHHARKTGINTEPPPAQTPPPDNAPPEAPA
;
A
#
# COMPACT_ATOMS: atom_id res chain seq x y z
N MET A 1 -5.72 -21.59 -20.69
CA MET A 1 -4.85 -22.29 -19.73
C MET A 1 -5.39 -22.05 -18.33
N ALA A 2 -5.55 -23.11 -17.54
CA ALA A 2 -6.02 -23.05 -16.15
C ALA A 2 -4.85 -22.74 -15.18
N ALA A 3 -5.17 -22.34 -13.94
CA ALA A 3 -4.20 -21.87 -12.95
C ALA A 3 -3.11 -22.91 -12.61
N GLU A 4 -1.86 -22.45 -12.52
CA GLU A 4 -0.65 -23.26 -12.24
C GLU A 4 -0.68 -23.99 -10.88
N HIS A 5 -1.36 -23.41 -9.89
CA HIS A 5 -1.62 -24.06 -8.60
C HIS A 5 -3.07 -23.81 -8.15
N PRO A 6 -4.03 -24.71 -8.50
CA PRO A 6 -5.41 -24.57 -8.08
C PRO A 6 -5.57 -25.00 -6.61
N ILE A 7 -5.19 -24.13 -5.68
CA ILE A 7 -5.41 -24.37 -4.25
C ILE A 7 -6.89 -24.11 -3.95
N ARG A 8 -7.60 -25.12 -3.42
CA ARG A 8 -8.98 -24.94 -2.94
C ARG A 8 -8.95 -23.99 -1.73
N ARG A 9 -9.80 -22.96 -1.75
CA ARG A 9 -10.03 -22.10 -0.57
C ARG A 9 -10.37 -23.01 0.61
N THR A 10 -9.60 -22.93 1.69
CA THR A 10 -9.69 -23.86 2.82
C THR A 10 -11.04 -23.81 3.53
N LEU A 11 -11.69 -22.65 3.60
CA LEU A 11 -13.11 -22.50 3.95
C LEU A 11 -13.65 -21.18 3.38
N THR A 12 -14.86 -21.21 2.84
CA THR A 12 -15.56 -19.97 2.44
C THR A 12 -16.31 -19.36 3.63
N ALA A 13 -16.50 -18.04 3.63
CA ALA A 13 -17.26 -17.37 4.69
C ALA A 13 -18.69 -17.91 4.86
N ARG A 14 -19.26 -18.53 3.81
CA ARG A 14 -20.58 -19.18 3.83
C ARG A 14 -20.54 -20.53 4.56
N GLU A 15 -19.49 -21.32 4.36
CA GLU A 15 -19.30 -22.59 5.06
C GLU A 15 -18.97 -22.37 6.54
N THR A 16 -18.13 -21.38 6.86
CA THR A 16 -17.86 -20.99 8.26
C THR A 16 -19.12 -20.50 8.95
N ALA A 17 -19.95 -19.73 8.25
CA ALA A 17 -21.24 -19.25 8.75
C ALA A 17 -22.20 -20.41 9.08
N GLN A 18 -22.34 -21.39 8.18
CA GLN A 18 -23.17 -22.57 8.40
C GLN A 18 -22.66 -23.43 9.57
N ARG A 19 -21.34 -23.61 9.69
CA ARG A 19 -20.73 -24.42 10.76
C ARG A 19 -20.87 -23.77 12.15
N MET A 20 -20.88 -22.44 12.21
CA MET A 20 -20.95 -21.67 13.46
C MET A 20 -22.36 -21.11 13.75
N GLY A 21 -23.35 -21.34 12.87
CA GLY A 21 -24.72 -20.83 13.05
C GLY A 21 -24.84 -19.31 13.00
N ILE A 22 -23.87 -18.61 12.42
CA ILE A 22 -23.83 -17.13 12.33
C ILE A 22 -23.96 -16.66 10.88
N SER A 23 -24.36 -15.40 10.70
CA SER A 23 -24.46 -14.80 9.36
C SER A 23 -23.08 -14.72 8.68
N PRO A 24 -22.98 -14.97 7.35
CA PRO A 24 -21.75 -14.73 6.60
C PRO A 24 -21.28 -13.29 6.67
N ARG A 25 -22.17 -12.32 6.94
CA ARG A 25 -21.80 -10.93 7.21
C ARG A 25 -21.03 -10.80 8.53
N THR A 26 -21.41 -11.55 9.56
CA THR A 26 -20.70 -11.61 10.85
C THR A 26 -19.33 -12.26 10.69
N VAL A 27 -19.23 -13.37 9.94
CA VAL A 27 -17.94 -14.01 9.63
C VAL A 27 -16.99 -13.03 8.92
N ARG A 28 -17.49 -12.29 7.92
CA ARG A 28 -16.69 -11.27 7.23
C ARG A 28 -16.26 -10.14 8.17
N ASN A 29 -17.12 -9.72 9.10
CA ASN A 29 -16.79 -8.70 10.08
C ASN A 29 -15.76 -9.18 11.11
N ILE A 30 -15.78 -10.47 11.48
CA ILE A 30 -14.79 -11.08 12.40
C ILE A 30 -13.43 -11.22 11.71
N ILE A 31 -13.41 -11.61 10.42
CA ILE A 31 -12.18 -11.75 9.63
C ILE A 31 -11.62 -10.36 9.24
N ALA A 32 -12.49 -9.38 9.04
CA ALA A 32 -12.07 -8.02 8.72
C ALA A 32 -11.17 -7.48 9.84
N GLU A 33 -10.02 -6.95 9.46
CA GLU A 33 -9.14 -6.26 10.40
C GLU A 33 -9.92 -5.14 11.10
N PRO A 34 -9.89 -5.06 12.45
CA PRO A 34 -10.53 -4.00 13.19
C PRO A 34 -10.14 -2.63 12.62
N ARG A 35 -11.15 -1.81 12.33
CA ARG A 35 -10.98 -0.46 11.78
C ARG A 35 -9.85 0.37 12.44
N PRO A 36 -9.69 0.41 13.78
CA PRO A 36 -8.60 1.17 14.38
C PRO A 36 -7.20 0.63 14.04
N GLN A 37 -7.05 -0.69 13.86
CA GLN A 37 -5.78 -1.31 13.49
C GLN A 37 -5.43 -1.02 12.02
N TYR A 38 -6.43 -1.05 11.15
CA TYR A 38 -6.28 -0.62 9.76
C TYR A 38 -5.90 0.86 9.65
N GLU A 39 -6.57 1.72 10.41
CA GLU A 39 -6.30 3.16 10.46
C GLU A 39 -4.91 3.46 11.01
N ALA A 40 -4.47 2.76 12.05
CA ALA A 40 -3.11 2.87 12.60
C ALA A 40 -2.04 2.45 11.57
N ARG A 41 -2.23 1.32 10.88
CA ARG A 41 -1.32 0.87 9.81
C ARG A 41 -1.29 1.88 8.65
N ALA A 42 -2.44 2.44 8.29
CA ALA A 42 -2.52 3.47 7.26
C ALA A 42 -1.82 4.76 7.69
N ALA A 43 -1.96 5.17 8.95
CA ALA A 43 -1.28 6.34 9.51
C ALA A 43 0.25 6.17 9.50
N GLN A 44 0.74 5.03 10.00
CA GLN A 44 2.18 4.69 9.96
C GLN A 44 2.73 4.73 8.53
N ARG A 45 1.99 4.20 7.55
CA ARG A 45 2.38 4.27 6.14
C ARG A 45 2.47 5.70 5.63
N ARG A 46 1.52 6.57 6.00
CA ARG A 46 1.55 8.00 5.62
C ARG A 46 2.76 8.70 6.24
N GLU A 47 3.05 8.44 7.51
CA GLU A 47 4.19 9.02 8.21
C GLU A 47 5.53 8.62 7.57
N LEU A 48 5.67 7.35 7.18
CA LEU A 48 6.85 6.88 6.45
C LEU A 48 7.01 7.62 5.12
N ILE A 49 5.93 7.75 4.33
CA ILE A 49 5.96 8.48 3.05
C ILE A 49 6.35 9.95 3.26
N ILE A 50 5.80 10.62 4.28
CA ILE A 50 6.13 12.02 4.59
C ILE A 50 7.59 12.16 5.02
N THR A 51 8.08 11.24 5.86
CA THR A 51 9.47 11.23 6.33
C THR A 51 10.44 11.02 5.18
N LEU A 52 10.18 10.03 4.32
CA LEU A 52 10.99 9.77 3.12
C LEU A 52 10.93 10.94 2.12
N ARG A 53 9.80 11.67 2.08
CA ARG A 53 9.71 12.88 1.26
C ARG A 53 10.57 14.01 1.83
N ARG A 54 10.62 14.17 3.16
CA ARG A 54 11.47 15.17 3.84
C ARG A 54 12.97 14.88 3.66
N THR A 55 13.36 13.60 3.57
CA THR A 55 14.75 13.23 3.27
C THR A 55 15.15 13.48 1.81
N GLY A 56 14.21 13.87 0.94
CA GLY A 56 14.49 14.23 -0.45
C GLY A 56 14.42 13.08 -1.45
N LEU A 57 13.88 11.92 -1.07
CA LEU A 57 13.74 10.78 -1.99
C LEU A 57 12.73 11.07 -3.11
N THR A 58 12.98 10.48 -4.28
CA THR A 58 12.09 10.57 -5.43
C THR A 58 10.82 9.74 -5.22
N TYR A 59 9.74 10.09 -5.92
CA TYR A 59 8.47 9.33 -5.82
C TYR A 59 8.61 7.86 -6.21
N GLN A 60 9.54 7.52 -7.12
CA GLN A 60 9.81 6.15 -7.52
C GLN A 60 10.51 5.36 -6.41
N GLN A 61 11.52 5.93 -5.76
CA GLN A 61 12.21 5.27 -4.65
C GLN A 61 11.27 5.05 -3.45
N ILE A 62 10.43 6.04 -3.13
CA ILE A 62 9.42 5.92 -2.07
C ILE A 62 8.42 4.82 -2.42
N ALA A 63 7.98 4.75 -3.67
CA ALA A 63 7.08 3.72 -4.16
C ALA A 63 7.68 2.31 -4.02
N THR A 64 8.94 2.12 -4.42
CA THR A 64 9.65 0.84 -4.26
C THR A 64 9.83 0.45 -2.79
N GLN A 65 10.20 1.40 -1.93
CA GLN A 65 10.46 1.12 -0.52
C GLN A 65 9.20 0.84 0.30
N VAL A 66 8.07 1.46 -0.07
CA VAL A 66 6.78 1.25 0.60
C VAL A 66 5.96 0.13 -0.08
N GLY A 67 6.38 -0.33 -1.27
CA GLY A 67 5.66 -1.32 -2.07
C GLY A 67 4.35 -0.77 -2.66
N MET A 68 4.32 0.51 -3.02
CA MET A 68 3.15 1.17 -3.63
C MET A 68 3.43 1.59 -5.07
N THR A 69 2.38 1.99 -5.79
CA THR A 69 2.53 2.67 -7.07
C THR A 69 2.95 4.12 -6.86
N LYS A 70 3.67 4.69 -7.83
CA LYS A 70 4.02 6.13 -7.86
C LYS A 70 2.78 7.02 -7.68
N GLY A 71 1.65 6.63 -8.29
CA GLY A 71 0.38 7.32 -8.15
C GLY A 71 -0.15 7.31 -6.71
N GLY A 72 -0.07 6.17 -6.01
CA GLY A 72 -0.49 6.06 -4.61
C GLY A 72 0.33 6.97 -3.68
N VAL A 73 1.63 7.10 -3.92
CA VAL A 73 2.50 8.03 -3.18
C VAL A 73 2.10 9.49 -3.43
N ALA A 74 1.84 9.87 -4.69
CA ALA A 74 1.42 11.21 -5.06
C ALA A 74 0.07 11.61 -4.43
N THR A 75 -0.91 10.72 -4.47
CA THR A 75 -2.22 10.93 -3.83
C THR A 75 -2.08 11.08 -2.32
N THR A 76 -1.25 10.25 -1.69
CA THR A 76 -1.00 10.32 -0.24
C THR A 76 -0.40 11.68 0.17
N LEU A 77 0.58 12.16 -0.59
CA LEU A 77 1.19 13.48 -0.36
C LEU A 77 0.23 14.63 -0.66
N HIS A 78 -0.62 14.50 -1.68
CA HIS A 78 -1.66 15.48 -1.96
C HIS A 78 -2.65 15.62 -0.80
N HIS A 79 -3.09 14.51 -0.22
CA HIS A 79 -3.93 14.53 0.99
C HIS A 79 -3.19 15.14 2.18
N ALA A 80 -1.92 14.81 2.40
CA ALA A 80 -1.13 15.39 3.49
C ALA A 80 -1.00 16.92 3.38
N ARG A 81 -0.80 17.46 2.17
CA ARG A 81 -0.78 18.90 1.91
C ARG A 81 -2.14 19.55 2.18
N LYS A 82 -3.25 18.90 1.80
CA LYS A 82 -4.61 19.37 2.09
C LYS A 82 -4.88 19.44 3.59
N THR A 83 -4.25 18.57 4.38
CA THR A 83 -4.31 18.57 5.85
C THR A 83 -3.36 19.59 6.48
N GLY A 84 -2.60 20.37 5.70
CA GLY A 84 -1.69 21.40 6.19
C GLY A 84 -0.31 20.87 6.62
N ILE A 85 0.03 19.63 6.28
CA ILE A 85 1.35 19.07 6.60
C ILE A 85 2.35 19.59 5.55
N ASN A 86 3.40 20.26 6.02
CA ASN A 86 4.53 20.65 5.16
C ASN A 86 5.30 19.39 4.74
N THR A 87 5.09 18.99 3.48
CA THR A 87 5.71 17.83 2.84
C THR A 87 6.81 18.24 1.85
N GLU A 88 7.25 19.49 1.87
CA GLU A 88 8.20 19.99 0.89
C GLU A 88 9.61 19.43 1.17
N PRO A 89 10.24 18.79 0.18
CA PRO A 89 11.65 18.46 0.26
C PRO A 89 12.48 19.74 0.15
N PRO A 90 13.71 19.76 0.70
CA PRO A 90 14.64 20.87 0.50
C PRO A 90 14.87 21.13 -1.00
N PRO A 91 14.89 22.40 -1.45
CA PRO A 91 14.98 22.77 -2.86
C PRO A 91 16.42 22.63 -3.38
N ALA A 92 16.88 21.40 -3.57
CA ALA A 92 18.00 21.04 -4.45
C ALA A 92 18.21 19.53 -4.39
N GLN A 93 17.61 18.78 -5.32
CA GLN A 93 18.07 17.45 -5.73
C GLN A 93 17.42 17.16 -7.09
N THR A 94 18.13 17.52 -8.16
CA THR A 94 17.89 16.92 -9.48
C THR A 94 18.37 15.47 -9.36
N PRO A 95 17.50 14.46 -9.42
CA PRO A 95 17.98 13.08 -9.39
C PRO A 95 18.86 12.84 -10.64
N PRO A 96 19.99 12.12 -10.51
CA PRO A 96 20.81 11.75 -11.66
C PRO A 96 19.97 10.97 -12.69
N PRO A 97 20.21 11.14 -14.00
CA PRO A 97 19.49 10.44 -15.05
C PRO A 97 19.96 8.98 -15.14
N ASP A 98 19.56 8.14 -14.18
CA ASP A 98 19.82 6.70 -14.21
C ASP A 98 18.50 5.92 -14.18
N ASN A 99 17.99 5.65 -15.38
CA ASN A 99 17.26 4.43 -15.73
C ASN A 99 17.15 4.39 -17.26
N ALA A 100 18.27 4.09 -17.92
CA ALA A 100 18.19 3.33 -19.15
C ALA A 100 17.48 2.00 -18.83
N PRO A 101 16.53 1.53 -19.66
CA PRO A 101 15.96 0.19 -19.47
C PRO A 101 17.12 -0.82 -19.42
N PRO A 102 17.05 -1.86 -18.56
CA PRO A 102 18.07 -2.90 -18.59
C PRO A 102 18.09 -3.49 -20.00
N GLU A 103 19.25 -3.39 -20.66
CA GLU A 103 19.51 -4.04 -21.93
C GLU A 103 19.06 -5.50 -21.84
N ALA A 104 18.10 -5.88 -22.67
CA ALA A 104 17.75 -7.28 -22.85
C ALA A 104 19.01 -7.99 -23.40
N PRO A 105 19.52 -9.04 -22.74
CA PRO A 105 20.58 -9.83 -23.33
C PRO A 105 20.08 -10.50 -24.61
N ALA A 106 20.97 -10.53 -25.60
CA ALA A 106 20.83 -10.86 -27.02
C ALA A 106 20.02 -12.12 -27.36
#